data_AF-A0A430HWT8-F1
#
_entry.id   AF-A0A430HWT8-F1
#
_cell.length_a   1.000
_cell.length_b   1.000
_cell.length_c   1.000
_cell.angle_alpha   90.00
_cell.angle_beta   90.00
_cell.angle_gamma   90.00
#
_symmetry.space_group_name_H-M   'P 1'
#
loop_
_entity.id
_entity.type
_entity.pdbx_description
1 polymer ?
#
loop_
_entity_poly.entity_id
_entity_poly.type
_entity_poly.pdbx_seq_one_letter_code
_entity_poly.pdbx_strand_id
1 'polypeptide(L)'
;MQTTILANIPSPPQGVWYLGPLPIRAYAVSIMVGIILALWLTHRRYLARGGNADMVWDAAIVAIPAGIIGGRIYHVITDADKYFCEACDPVDALKITNGGLGIWGAVALGTLAVWALFRYRKVPLAPFADAVAPGIILGQAIGRLGNWFNQEIYGRPTDLPWALDIFYRIDDNGEFAPLTGRSTGDVIASVHPTFLYELLWNLAILALLLLIDRRFQLAQGSIFALYVAGYTLGRFWIELMRDDSATMILGQRVNTWVSAVVFLIAVAVFVWLQRRRRAVSQESE
;
A
#
# COMPACT_ATOMS: atom_id res chain seq x y z
N MET A 1 -18.92 -10.81 32.44
CA MET A 1 -17.59 -11.46 32.34
C MET A 1 -16.55 -10.37 32.52
N GLN A 2 -15.67 -10.47 33.52
CA GLN A 2 -14.46 -9.64 33.56
C GLN A 2 -13.45 -10.28 32.61
N THR A 3 -13.28 -9.69 31.43
CA THR A 3 -12.27 -10.13 30.47
C THR A 3 -10.90 -9.73 31.01
N THR A 4 -10.08 -10.70 31.38
CA THR A 4 -8.71 -10.45 31.81
C THR A 4 -7.87 -10.17 30.56
N ILE A 5 -7.59 -8.91 30.26
CA ILE A 5 -6.75 -8.48 29.14
C ILE A 5 -5.29 -8.85 29.48
N LEU A 6 -4.76 -9.89 28.84
CA LEU A 6 -3.45 -10.44 29.19
C LEU A 6 -2.26 -9.78 28.46
N ALA A 7 -2.47 -9.07 27.34
CA ALA A 7 -1.51 -8.11 26.74
C ALA A 7 -2.08 -7.44 25.47
N ASN A 8 -2.60 -6.21 25.57
CA ASN A 8 -2.88 -5.43 24.37
C ASN A 8 -1.57 -4.97 23.72
N ILE A 9 -1.58 -4.84 22.39
CA ILE A 9 -0.49 -4.22 21.64
C ILE A 9 -0.64 -2.71 21.81
N PRO A 10 0.32 -2.00 22.43
CA PRO A 10 0.23 -0.55 22.55
C PRO A 10 0.51 0.10 21.20
N SER A 11 -0.28 1.13 20.85
CA SER A 11 0.15 2.08 19.82
C SER A 11 1.34 2.92 20.30
N PRO A 12 2.19 3.43 19.40
CA PRO A 12 3.28 4.32 19.80
C PRO A 12 2.73 5.58 20.48
N PRO A 13 3.45 6.16 21.46
CA PRO A 13 2.97 7.33 22.19
C PRO A 13 2.85 8.58 21.30
N GLN A 14 3.62 8.66 20.21
CA GLN A 14 3.56 9.76 19.23
C GLN A 14 3.93 9.25 17.83
N GLY A 15 3.44 9.94 16.79
CA GLY A 15 3.74 9.63 15.39
C GLY A 15 4.69 10.64 14.71
N VAL A 16 5.06 11.72 15.39
CA VAL A 16 5.86 12.83 14.84
C VAL A 16 6.95 13.21 15.83
N TRP A 17 8.16 13.43 15.30
CA TRP A 17 9.28 14.05 16.01
C TRP A 17 9.65 15.36 15.32
N TYR A 18 10.06 16.38 16.08
CA TYR A 18 10.43 17.67 15.52
C TYR A 18 11.94 17.86 15.59
N LEU A 19 12.57 18.13 14.44
CA LEU A 19 13.97 18.56 14.35
C LEU A 19 13.97 20.06 14.00
N GLY A 20 13.92 20.90 15.04
CA GLY A 20 13.63 22.32 14.87
C GLY A 20 12.25 22.50 14.21
N PRO A 21 12.12 23.29 13.12
CA PRO A 21 10.84 23.50 12.45
C PRO A 21 10.39 22.31 11.58
N LEU A 22 11.25 21.29 11.39
CA LEU A 22 10.98 20.18 10.47
C LEU A 22 10.29 19.00 11.19
N PRO A 23 9.02 18.68 10.86
CA PRO A 23 8.35 17.50 11.40
C PRO A 23 8.81 16.23 10.68
N ILE A 24 9.45 15.32 11.41
CA ILE A 24 9.78 13.96 10.99
C ILE A 24 8.60 13.06 11.34
N ARG A 25 7.80 12.71 10.33
CA ARG A 25 6.63 11.83 10.49
C ARG A 25 7.05 10.36 10.34
N ALA A 26 6.75 9.54 11.34
CA ALA A 26 7.04 8.09 11.30
C ALA A 26 6.43 7.40 10.08
N TYR A 27 5.24 7.86 9.67
CA TYR A 27 4.56 7.41 8.46
C TYR A 27 5.40 7.63 7.20
N ALA A 28 5.94 8.85 7.02
CA ALA A 28 6.77 9.18 5.87
C ALA A 28 8.08 8.38 5.88
N VAL A 29 8.70 8.23 7.06
CA VAL A 29 9.91 7.40 7.23
C VAL A 29 9.63 5.94 6.84
N SER A 30 8.51 5.38 7.29
CA SER A 30 8.10 4.00 6.96
C SER A 30 7.92 3.83 5.45
N ILE A 31 7.25 4.78 4.78
CA ILE A 31 7.10 4.75 3.31
C ILE A 31 8.45 4.85 2.60
N MET A 32 9.33 5.77 3.02
CA MET A 32 10.66 5.92 2.41
C MET A 32 11.48 4.65 2.52
N VAL A 33 11.52 4.03 3.71
CA VAL A 33 12.19 2.73 3.93
C VAL A 33 11.56 1.65 3.04
N GLY A 34 10.22 1.63 2.96
CA GLY A 34 9.48 0.74 2.07
C GLY A 34 9.87 0.88 0.61
N ILE A 35 9.96 2.11 0.10
CA ILE A 35 10.38 2.41 -1.28
C ILE A 35 11.82 1.96 -1.51
N ILE A 36 12.75 2.29 -0.61
CA ILE A 36 14.17 1.92 -0.74
C ILE A 36 14.31 0.39 -0.81
N LEU A 37 13.65 -0.35 0.08
CA LEU A 37 13.70 -1.81 0.10
C LEU A 37 12.97 -2.43 -1.11
N ALA A 38 11.88 -1.82 -1.58
CA ALA A 38 11.20 -2.23 -2.80
C ALA A 38 12.11 -2.08 -4.03
N LEU A 39 12.79 -0.95 -4.17
CA LEU A 39 13.73 -0.68 -5.26
C LEU A 39 14.94 -1.61 -5.19
N TRP A 40 15.54 -1.78 -4.02
CA TRP A 40 16.65 -2.70 -3.81
C TRP A 40 16.31 -4.15 -4.19
N LEU A 41 15.16 -4.65 -3.72
CA LEU A 41 14.71 -6.00 -4.02
C LEU A 41 14.40 -6.17 -5.52
N THR A 42 13.72 -5.18 -6.12
CA THR A 42 13.40 -5.16 -7.56
C THR A 42 14.67 -5.15 -8.39
N HIS A 43 15.64 -4.29 -8.05
CA HIS A 43 16.94 -4.19 -8.71
C HIS A 43 17.66 -5.55 -8.74
N ARG A 44 17.82 -6.17 -7.56
CA ARG A 44 18.47 -7.48 -7.46
C ARG A 44 17.75 -8.56 -8.27
N ARG A 45 16.41 -8.56 -8.25
CA ARG A 45 15.60 -9.56 -8.96
C ARG A 45 15.59 -9.36 -10.47
N TYR A 46 15.52 -8.11 -10.93
CA TYR A 46 15.52 -7.80 -12.34
C TYR A 46 16.86 -8.12 -12.98
N LEU A 47 17.96 -7.79 -12.29
CA LEU A 47 19.32 -8.18 -12.71
C LEU A 47 19.48 -9.71 -12.76
N ALA A 48 19.01 -10.44 -11.74
CA ALA A 48 19.07 -11.90 -11.72
C ALA A 48 18.27 -12.58 -12.85
N ARG A 49 17.33 -11.85 -13.47
CA ARG A 49 16.56 -12.30 -14.64
C ARG A 49 17.19 -11.89 -15.98
N GLY A 50 18.39 -11.30 -15.96
CA GLY A 50 19.08 -10.78 -17.15
C GLY A 50 18.53 -9.43 -17.63
N GLY A 51 17.70 -8.75 -16.83
CA GLY A 51 17.22 -7.40 -17.12
C GLY A 51 18.28 -6.34 -16.84
N ASN A 52 18.20 -5.21 -17.54
CA ASN A 52 19.04 -4.05 -17.25
C ASN A 52 18.59 -3.39 -15.93
N ALA A 53 19.43 -3.45 -14.90
CA ALA A 53 19.11 -2.95 -13.56
C ALA A 53 18.90 -1.43 -13.52
N ASP A 54 19.51 -0.67 -14.44
CA ASP A 54 19.29 0.78 -14.58
C ASP A 54 17.83 1.10 -14.88
N MET A 55 17.12 0.19 -15.55
CA MET A 55 15.70 0.36 -15.86
C MET A 55 14.83 0.42 -14.60
N VAL A 56 15.29 -0.14 -13.47
CA VAL A 56 14.58 -0.03 -12.18
C VAL A 56 14.64 1.39 -11.65
N TRP A 57 15.80 2.04 -11.77
CA TRP A 57 15.99 3.43 -11.35
C TRP A 57 15.31 4.40 -12.33
N ASP A 58 15.43 4.18 -13.64
CA ASP A 58 14.71 4.95 -14.66
C ASP A 58 13.19 4.88 -14.42
N ALA A 59 12.66 3.69 -14.11
CA ALA A 59 11.26 3.51 -13.75
C ALA A 59 10.89 4.28 -12.48
N ALA A 60 11.72 4.26 -11.44
CA ALA A 60 11.46 4.99 -10.20
C ALA A 60 11.43 6.51 -10.41
N ILE A 61 12.36 7.03 -11.21
CA ILE A 61 12.49 8.46 -11.53
C ILE A 61 11.24 8.99 -12.25
N VAL A 62 10.59 8.17 -13.09
CA VAL A 62 9.34 8.59 -13.74
C VAL A 62 8.10 8.26 -12.89
N ALA A 63 8.09 7.12 -12.20
CA ALA A 63 6.91 6.65 -11.46
C ALA A 63 6.62 7.47 -10.21
N ILE A 64 7.65 7.83 -9.42
CA ILE A 64 7.46 8.52 -8.15
C ILE A 64 6.90 9.93 -8.37
N PRO A 65 7.50 10.79 -9.22
CA PRO A 65 6.95 12.12 -9.48
C PRO A 65 5.57 12.05 -10.16
N ALA A 66 5.39 11.19 -11.16
CA ALA A 66 4.09 11.01 -11.82
C ALA A 66 3.02 10.52 -10.83
N GLY A 67 3.39 9.65 -9.89
CA GLY A 67 2.50 9.17 -8.84
C GLY A 67 2.13 10.27 -7.85
N ILE A 68 3.07 11.12 -7.43
CA ILE A 68 2.76 12.27 -6.57
C ILE A 68 1.81 13.24 -7.29
N ILE A 69 2.11 13.59 -8.54
CA ILE A 69 1.28 14.46 -9.37
C ILE A 69 -0.12 13.86 -9.54
N GLY A 70 -0.20 12.59 -9.91
CA GLY A 70 -1.48 11.92 -10.13
C GLY A 70 -2.29 11.76 -8.87
N GLY A 71 -1.64 11.45 -7.74
CA GLY A 71 -2.31 11.39 -6.46
C GLY A 71 -2.89 12.73 -6.05
N ARG A 72 -2.17 13.83 -6.33
CA ARG A 72 -2.67 15.18 -6.06
C ARG A 72 -3.86 15.52 -6.96
N ILE A 73 -3.75 15.28 -8.27
CA ILE A 73 -4.82 15.51 -9.23
C ILE A 73 -6.09 14.77 -8.81
N TYR A 74 -5.97 13.47 -8.50
CA TYR A 74 -7.13 12.68 -8.08
C TYR A 74 -7.76 13.23 -6.81
N HIS A 75 -6.97 13.59 -5.80
CA HIS A 75 -7.48 14.16 -4.56
C HIS A 75 -8.20 15.50 -4.78
N VAL A 76 -7.64 16.39 -5.62
CA VAL A 76 -8.28 17.67 -5.95
C VAL A 76 -9.60 17.46 -6.71
N ILE A 77 -9.69 16.43 -7.56
CA ILE A 77 -10.92 16.10 -8.28
C ILE A 77 -11.98 15.54 -7.32
N THR A 78 -11.62 14.65 -6.40
CA THR A 78 -12.58 14.02 -5.49
C THR A 78 -13.02 14.92 -4.35
N ASP A 79 -12.15 15.84 -3.93
CA ASP A 79 -12.36 16.75 -2.80
C ASP A 79 -12.35 18.22 -3.28
N ALA A 80 -12.96 18.47 -4.45
CA ALA A 80 -12.95 19.78 -5.11
C ALA A 80 -13.57 20.88 -4.24
N ASP A 81 -14.55 20.52 -3.41
CA ASP A 81 -15.19 21.38 -2.42
C ASP A 81 -14.21 21.98 -1.40
N LYS A 82 -13.11 21.29 -1.08
CA LYS A 82 -12.07 21.81 -0.17
C LYS A 82 -11.22 22.93 -0.77
N TYR A 83 -11.23 23.08 -2.10
CA TYR A 83 -10.34 24.00 -2.81
C TYR A 83 -11.09 25.10 -3.55
N PHE A 84 -12.31 24.81 -4.01
CA PHE A 84 -13.09 25.69 -4.88
C PHE A 84 -14.37 26.21 -4.22
N CYS A 85 -14.39 26.30 -2.88
CA CYS A 85 -15.47 26.96 -2.14
C CYS A 85 -15.31 28.48 -2.10
N GLU A 86 -16.38 29.21 -1.78
CA GLU A 86 -16.41 30.69 -1.77
C GLU A 86 -15.37 31.32 -0.82
N ALA A 87 -15.00 30.61 0.25
CA ALA A 87 -13.99 31.04 1.24
C ALA A 87 -12.63 30.32 1.10
N CYS A 88 -12.45 29.49 0.06
CA CYS A 88 -11.26 28.68 -0.15
C CYS A 88 -10.21 29.40 -1.03
N ASP A 89 -8.95 28.99 -0.94
CA ASP A 89 -7.88 29.42 -1.85
C ASP A 89 -7.57 28.31 -2.89
N PRO A 90 -7.92 28.49 -4.18
CA PRO A 90 -7.62 27.52 -5.23
C PRO A 90 -6.13 27.18 -5.36
N VAL A 91 -5.22 28.05 -4.93
CA VAL A 91 -3.77 27.79 -4.96
C VAL A 91 -3.39 26.64 -4.02
N ASP A 92 -4.20 26.38 -2.98
CA ASP A 92 -4.01 25.23 -2.10
C ASP A 92 -4.07 23.91 -2.86
N ALA A 93 -4.78 23.83 -3.99
CA ALA A 93 -4.81 22.63 -4.84
C ALA A 93 -3.40 22.22 -5.33
N LEU A 94 -2.45 23.15 -5.42
CA LEU A 94 -1.06 22.89 -5.82
C LEU A 94 -0.14 22.54 -4.64
N LYS A 95 -0.55 22.84 -3.40
CA LYS A 95 0.27 22.66 -2.19
C LYS A 95 0.25 21.19 -1.74
N ILE A 96 1.12 20.37 -2.33
CA ILE A 96 1.30 18.94 -1.99
C ILE A 96 1.68 18.76 -0.51
N THR A 97 2.33 19.77 0.10
CA THR A 97 2.73 19.79 1.51
C THR A 97 1.55 19.78 2.48
N ASN A 98 0.36 20.18 2.04
CA ASN A 98 -0.85 20.18 2.87
C ASN A 98 -1.44 18.77 3.04
N GLY A 99 -0.79 17.75 2.46
CA GLY A 99 -1.31 16.38 2.41
C GLY A 99 -2.28 16.17 1.25
N GLY A 100 -3.11 15.14 1.33
CA GLY A 100 -4.12 14.86 0.30
C GLY A 100 -3.53 14.31 -1.00
N LEU A 101 -3.13 13.05 -0.97
CA LEU A 101 -2.70 12.28 -2.14
C LEU A 101 -3.59 11.04 -2.29
N GLY A 102 -4.35 10.97 -3.37
CA GLY A 102 -5.21 9.84 -3.69
C GLY A 102 -4.42 8.68 -4.30
N ILE A 103 -4.52 7.48 -3.70
CA ILE A 103 -3.77 6.31 -4.18
C ILE A 103 -4.14 5.91 -5.61
N TRP A 104 -5.40 6.06 -6.02
CA TRP A 104 -5.86 5.72 -7.36
C TRP A 104 -5.18 6.57 -8.45
N GLY A 105 -5.09 7.88 -8.22
CA GLY A 105 -4.37 8.78 -9.11
C GLY A 105 -2.87 8.48 -9.16
N ALA A 106 -2.28 8.18 -8.01
CA ALA A 106 -0.86 7.85 -7.93
C ALA A 106 -0.51 6.57 -8.70
N VAL A 107 -1.30 5.51 -8.52
CA VAL A 107 -1.12 4.25 -9.24
C VAL A 107 -1.35 4.43 -10.75
N ALA A 108 -2.40 5.17 -11.15
CA ALA A 108 -2.73 5.37 -12.56
C ALA A 108 -1.62 6.10 -13.32
N LEU A 109 -1.23 7.29 -12.85
CA LEU A 109 -0.20 8.09 -13.54
C LEU A 109 1.20 7.52 -13.38
N GLY A 110 1.53 6.94 -12.21
CA GLY A 110 2.80 6.24 -12.02
C GLY A 110 2.95 5.04 -12.97
N THR A 111 1.91 4.22 -13.12
CA THR A 111 1.92 3.07 -14.04
C THR A 111 1.99 3.53 -15.50
N LEU A 112 1.24 4.57 -15.86
CA LEU A 112 1.26 5.14 -17.22
C LEU A 112 2.67 5.65 -17.59
N ALA A 113 3.35 6.32 -16.66
CA ALA A 113 4.71 6.83 -16.87
C ALA A 113 5.71 5.70 -17.11
N VAL A 114 5.66 4.62 -16.31
CA VAL A 114 6.51 3.44 -16.52
C VAL A 114 6.19 2.76 -17.84
N TRP A 115 4.90 2.60 -18.18
CA TRP A 115 4.47 2.03 -19.45
C TRP A 115 5.01 2.83 -20.64
N ALA A 116 4.90 4.16 -20.61
CA ALA A 116 5.38 5.04 -21.66
C ALA A 116 6.91 4.95 -21.82
N LEU A 117 7.65 4.97 -20.70
CA LEU A 117 9.10 4.78 -20.69
C LEU A 117 9.51 3.44 -21.32
N PHE A 118 8.86 2.35 -20.91
CA PHE A 118 9.19 1.01 -21.40
C PHE A 118 8.82 0.84 -22.88
N ARG A 119 7.73 1.46 -23.31
CA ARG A 119 7.33 1.49 -24.72
C ARG A 119 8.32 2.27 -25.57
N TYR A 120 8.87 3.36 -25.05
CA TYR A 120 9.92 4.16 -25.70
C TYR A 120 11.25 3.41 -25.77
N ARG A 121 11.67 2.80 -24.65
CA ARG A 121 12.92 2.02 -24.54
C ARG A 121 12.84 0.59 -25.11
N LYS A 122 11.66 0.18 -25.61
CA LYS A 122 11.37 -1.17 -26.15
C LYS A 122 11.68 -2.30 -25.15
N VAL A 123 11.44 -2.06 -23.86
CA VAL A 123 11.64 -3.05 -22.79
C VAL A 123 10.34 -3.81 -22.55
N PRO A 124 10.35 -5.17 -22.49
CA PRO A 124 9.16 -5.94 -22.19
C PRO A 124 8.72 -5.69 -20.74
N LEU A 125 7.44 -5.33 -20.56
CA LEU A 125 6.87 -5.02 -19.25
C LEU A 125 6.70 -6.25 -18.35
N ALA A 126 6.35 -7.41 -18.92
CA ALA A 126 6.00 -8.59 -18.12
C ALA A 126 7.16 -9.12 -17.25
N PRO A 127 8.41 -9.26 -17.75
CA PRO A 127 9.55 -9.63 -16.91
C PRO A 127 9.84 -8.63 -15.80
N PHE A 128 9.66 -7.34 -16.07
CA PHE A 128 9.83 -6.28 -15.07
C PHE A 128 8.72 -6.31 -14.02
N ALA A 129 7.47 -6.53 -14.44
CA ALA A 129 6.32 -6.70 -13.55
C ALA A 129 6.56 -7.86 -12.55
N ASP A 130 7.08 -8.99 -13.03
CA ASP A 130 7.43 -10.13 -12.15
C ASP A 130 8.60 -9.83 -11.19
N ALA A 131 9.53 -8.97 -11.61
CA ALA A 131 10.65 -8.56 -10.76
C ALA A 131 10.19 -7.59 -9.66
N VAL A 132 9.31 -6.63 -10.00
CA VAL A 132 8.85 -5.56 -9.12
C VAL A 132 7.76 -6.01 -8.14
N ALA A 133 6.96 -7.02 -8.48
CA ALA A 133 5.86 -7.51 -7.63
C ALA A 133 6.28 -7.81 -6.17
N PRO A 134 7.34 -8.60 -5.90
CA PRO A 134 7.86 -8.78 -4.54
C PRO A 134 8.34 -7.48 -3.87
N GLY A 135 8.91 -6.54 -4.65
CA GLY A 135 9.29 -5.23 -4.15
C GLY A 135 8.08 -4.41 -3.68
N ILE A 136 7.02 -4.37 -4.49
CA ILE A 136 5.79 -3.62 -4.18
C ILE A 136 5.17 -4.12 -2.87
N ILE A 137 4.99 -5.43 -2.73
CA ILE A 137 4.32 -5.97 -1.53
C ILE A 137 5.18 -5.85 -0.27
N LEU A 138 6.51 -5.87 -0.40
CA LEU A 138 7.41 -5.52 0.70
C LEU A 138 7.25 -4.06 1.12
N GLY A 139 7.19 -3.14 0.15
CA GLY A 139 6.92 -1.73 0.41
C GLY A 139 5.56 -1.52 1.08
N GLN A 140 4.52 -2.23 0.64
CA GLN A 140 3.19 -2.20 1.27
C GLN A 140 3.23 -2.72 2.71
N ALA A 141 3.95 -3.82 2.99
CA ALA A 141 4.12 -4.33 4.34
C ALA A 141 4.73 -3.24 5.26
N ILE A 142 5.88 -2.70 4.88
CA ILE A 142 6.59 -1.68 5.69
C ILE A 142 5.72 -0.42 5.85
N GLY A 143 5.00 -0.02 4.81
CA GLY A 143 4.06 1.11 4.86
C GLY A 143 2.99 0.97 5.94
N ARG A 144 2.58 -0.26 6.30
CA ARG A 144 1.59 -0.50 7.38
C ARG A 144 2.11 -0.11 8.76
N LEU A 145 3.43 -0.09 8.97
CA LEU A 145 4.00 0.46 10.20
C LEU A 145 3.69 1.95 10.34
N GLY A 146 3.55 2.68 9.23
CA GLY A 146 3.09 4.06 9.26
C GLY A 146 1.70 4.18 9.88
N ASN A 147 0.76 3.32 9.49
CA ASN A 147 -0.61 3.33 10.05
C ASN A 147 -0.60 3.03 11.56
N TRP A 148 0.29 2.16 12.02
CA TRP A 148 0.48 1.89 13.45
C TRP A 148 0.96 3.14 14.21
N PHE A 149 1.97 3.85 13.71
CA PHE A 149 2.42 5.11 14.32
C PHE A 149 1.34 6.21 14.32
N ASN A 150 0.57 6.30 13.23
CA ASN A 150 -0.52 7.27 13.10
C ASN A 150 -1.76 6.91 13.91
N GLN A 151 -1.88 5.67 14.40
CA GLN A 151 -3.11 5.15 14.98
C GLN A 151 -4.30 5.33 14.04
N GLU A 152 -4.20 4.83 12.82
CA GLU A 152 -5.25 4.99 11.80
C GLU A 152 -5.51 3.68 11.04
N ILE A 153 -6.65 3.62 10.35
CA ILE A 153 -7.04 2.49 9.48
C ILE A 153 -7.08 1.16 10.26
N TYR A 154 -7.41 1.23 11.55
CA TYR A 154 -7.61 0.06 12.41
C TYR A 154 -8.99 -0.58 12.22
N GLY A 155 -9.18 -1.80 12.73
CA GLY A 155 -10.44 -2.52 12.61
C GLY A 155 -11.45 -2.16 13.69
N ARG A 156 -12.52 -2.96 13.78
CA ARG A 156 -13.56 -2.82 14.82
C ARG A 156 -13.02 -3.00 16.25
N PRO A 157 -13.73 -2.49 17.26
CA PRO A 157 -13.48 -2.84 18.66
C PRO A 157 -13.43 -4.36 18.86
N THR A 158 -12.51 -4.83 19.70
CA THR A 158 -12.30 -6.25 19.93
C THR A 158 -11.73 -6.53 21.32
N ASP A 159 -12.14 -7.64 21.90
CA ASP A 159 -11.67 -8.12 23.21
C ASP A 159 -10.62 -9.24 23.10
N LEU A 160 -10.10 -9.46 21.88
CA LEU A 160 -9.06 -10.46 21.64
C LEU A 160 -7.76 -10.12 22.40
N PRO A 161 -6.97 -11.11 22.83
CA PRO A 161 -5.78 -10.89 23.66
C PRO A 161 -4.58 -10.28 22.90
N TRP A 162 -4.78 -9.82 21.67
CA TRP A 162 -3.82 -9.08 20.85
C TRP A 162 -4.46 -7.81 20.25
N ALA A 163 -5.51 -7.28 20.88
CA ALA A 163 -6.12 -6.03 20.48
C ALA A 163 -5.07 -4.90 20.48
N LEU A 164 -5.21 -3.96 19.54
CA LEU A 164 -4.41 -2.75 19.47
C LEU A 164 -5.07 -1.67 20.31
N ASP A 165 -4.33 -1.12 21.27
CA ASP A 165 -4.79 0.05 22.01
C ASP A 165 -4.52 1.32 21.21
N ILE A 166 -5.57 2.10 21.04
CA ILE A 166 -5.55 3.44 20.48
C ILE A 166 -5.55 4.41 21.68
N PHE A 167 -4.62 5.36 21.68
CA PHE A 167 -4.43 6.29 22.78
C PHE A 167 -5.01 7.66 22.46
N TYR A 168 -5.58 8.30 23.48
CA TYR A 168 -5.90 9.72 23.41
C TYR A 168 -4.59 10.51 23.30
N ARG A 169 -4.51 11.41 22.32
CA ARG A 169 -3.33 12.24 22.06
C ARG A 169 -3.69 13.71 22.12
N ILE A 170 -2.84 14.48 22.77
CA ILE A 170 -2.98 15.94 22.89
C ILE A 170 -1.74 16.66 22.35
N ASP A 171 -1.94 17.89 21.87
CA ASP A 171 -0.84 18.79 21.53
C ASP A 171 -0.32 19.55 22.77
N ASP A 172 0.63 20.48 22.54
CA ASP A 172 1.24 21.28 23.61
C ASP A 172 0.24 22.23 24.30
N ASN A 173 -0.91 22.52 23.67
CA ASN A 173 -1.99 23.33 24.24
C ASN A 173 -3.04 22.48 24.99
N GLY A 174 -2.88 21.15 24.98
CA GLY A 174 -3.83 20.21 25.58
C GLY A 174 -5.03 19.91 24.68
N GLU A 175 -5.02 20.32 23.42
CA GLU A 175 -6.10 20.07 22.46
C GLU A 175 -5.96 18.69 21.83
N PHE A 176 -7.09 18.06 21.46
CA PHE A 176 -7.08 16.74 20.86
C PHE A 176 -6.35 16.73 19.51
N ALA A 177 -5.25 15.98 19.45
CA ALA A 177 -4.35 15.93 18.30
C ALA A 177 -3.96 14.48 17.97
N PRO A 178 -4.83 13.70 17.29
CA PRO A 178 -4.64 12.26 17.08
C PRO A 178 -3.39 11.91 16.26
N LEU A 179 -3.00 12.77 15.32
CA LEU A 179 -1.85 12.51 14.43
C LEU A 179 -0.54 13.13 14.92
N THR A 180 -0.59 14.35 15.43
CA THR A 180 0.60 15.16 15.77
C THR A 180 0.89 15.24 17.27
N GLY A 181 -0.09 14.90 18.11
CA GLY A 181 0.03 14.96 19.56
C GLY A 181 0.77 13.79 20.19
N ARG A 182 0.86 13.83 21.52
CA ARG A 182 1.46 12.82 22.38
C ARG A 182 0.39 12.14 23.23
N SER A 183 0.58 10.85 23.48
CA SER A 183 -0.33 10.03 24.28
C SER A 183 -0.42 10.55 25.71
N THR A 184 -1.64 10.64 26.24
CA THR A 184 -1.88 10.91 27.68
C THR A 184 -1.77 9.65 28.53
N GLY A 185 -1.60 8.47 27.91
CA GLY A 185 -1.72 7.15 28.55
C GLY A 185 -3.15 6.61 28.56
N ASP A 186 -4.15 7.44 28.25
CA ASP A 186 -5.56 7.02 28.23
C ASP A 186 -5.88 6.24 26.95
N VAL A 187 -6.39 5.03 27.11
CA VAL A 187 -6.85 4.19 25.99
C VAL A 187 -8.27 4.59 25.62
N ILE A 188 -8.46 4.99 24.36
CA ILE A 188 -9.79 5.36 23.83
C ILE A 188 -10.53 4.17 23.21
N ALA A 189 -9.80 3.20 22.67
CA ALA A 189 -10.37 2.00 22.08
C ALA A 189 -9.33 0.88 21.99
N SER A 190 -9.78 -0.36 22.16
CA SER A 190 -9.01 -1.57 21.85
C SER A 190 -9.64 -2.21 20.60
N VAL A 191 -8.86 -2.32 19.53
CA VAL A 191 -9.37 -2.62 18.19
C VAL A 191 -8.59 -3.73 17.50
N HIS A 192 -9.15 -4.33 16.45
CA HIS A 192 -8.41 -5.26 15.61
C HIS A 192 -7.17 -4.57 15.00
N PRO A 193 -5.94 -5.08 15.21
CA PRO A 193 -4.71 -4.55 14.60
C PRO A 193 -4.64 -4.87 13.10
N THR A 194 -5.50 -4.27 12.29
CA THR A 194 -5.50 -4.47 10.82
C THR A 194 -4.16 -4.12 10.19
N PHE A 195 -3.42 -3.14 10.71
CA PHE A 195 -2.05 -2.87 10.24
C PHE A 195 -1.15 -4.11 10.33
N LEU A 196 -1.25 -4.86 11.44
CA LEU A 196 -0.45 -6.05 11.71
C LEU A 196 -0.94 -7.19 10.85
N TYR A 197 -2.26 -7.36 10.72
CA TYR A 197 -2.85 -8.36 9.83
C TYR A 197 -2.41 -8.14 8.38
N GLU A 198 -2.46 -6.90 7.88
CA GLU A 198 -1.99 -6.53 6.53
C GLU A 198 -0.48 -6.71 6.39
N LEU A 199 0.32 -6.30 7.38
CA LEU A 199 1.77 -6.48 7.37
C LEU A 199 2.14 -7.96 7.27
N LEU A 200 1.59 -8.79 8.16
CA LEU A 200 1.88 -10.24 8.19
C LEU A 200 1.39 -10.93 6.92
N TRP A 201 0.22 -10.57 6.41
CA TRP A 201 -0.29 -11.10 5.14
C TRP A 201 0.62 -10.71 3.98
N ASN A 202 1.04 -9.45 3.89
CA ASN A 202 1.94 -8.98 2.84
C ASN A 202 3.30 -9.68 2.90
N LEU A 203 3.85 -9.94 4.09
CA LEU A 203 5.08 -10.72 4.27
C LEU A 203 4.89 -12.20 3.89
N ALA A 204 3.73 -12.79 4.20
CA ALA A 204 3.41 -14.15 3.79
C ALA A 204 3.32 -14.28 2.26
N ILE A 205 2.65 -13.33 1.59
CA ILE A 205 2.60 -13.30 0.12
C ILE A 205 3.99 -13.01 -0.47
N LEU A 206 4.78 -12.11 0.13
CA LEU A 206 6.16 -11.90 -0.29
C LEU A 206 6.96 -13.20 -0.28
N ALA A 207 6.92 -13.93 0.84
CA ALA A 207 7.59 -15.23 0.97
C ALA A 207 7.08 -16.21 -0.08
N LEU A 208 5.75 -16.31 -0.27
CA LEU A 208 5.13 -17.17 -1.27
C LEU A 208 5.60 -16.85 -2.69
N LEU A 209 5.61 -15.58 -3.09
CA LEU A 209 6.07 -15.16 -4.41
C LEU A 209 7.53 -15.52 -4.63
N LEU A 210 8.40 -15.28 -3.65
CA LEU A 210 9.82 -15.63 -3.74
C LEU A 210 10.05 -17.14 -3.79
N LEU A 211 9.25 -17.93 -3.07
CA LEU A 211 9.31 -19.40 -3.09
C LEU A 211 8.83 -19.96 -4.41
N ILE A 212 7.66 -19.50 -4.90
CA ILE A 212 7.10 -19.93 -6.18
C ILE A 212 8.07 -19.61 -7.31
N ASP A 213 8.60 -18.38 -7.32
CA ASP A 213 9.50 -17.92 -8.37
C ASP A 213 10.84 -18.67 -8.40
N ARG A 214 11.31 -19.14 -7.24
CA ARG A 214 12.50 -20.00 -7.19
C ARG A 214 12.21 -21.44 -7.58
N ARG A 215 11.02 -21.95 -7.25
CA ARG A 215 10.70 -23.38 -7.36
C ARG A 215 10.12 -23.75 -8.72
N PHE A 216 9.41 -22.84 -9.36
CA PHE A 216 8.69 -23.08 -10.60
C PHE A 216 9.18 -22.13 -11.69
N GLN A 217 9.44 -22.68 -12.86
CA GLN A 217 9.48 -21.85 -14.06
C GLN A 217 8.02 -21.52 -14.41
N LEU A 218 7.66 -20.24 -14.48
CA LEU A 218 6.33 -19.75 -14.83
C LEU A 218 6.38 -18.89 -16.10
N ALA A 219 5.23 -18.68 -16.72
CA ALA A 219 5.11 -17.71 -17.81
C ALA A 219 5.45 -16.27 -17.33
N GLN A 220 5.92 -15.41 -18.22
CA GLN A 220 6.20 -14.01 -17.89
C GLN A 220 4.90 -13.28 -17.48
N GLY A 221 4.96 -12.46 -16.45
CA GLY A 221 3.82 -11.76 -15.85
C GLY A 221 3.06 -12.57 -14.79
N SER A 222 3.45 -13.83 -14.55
CA SER A 222 2.74 -14.72 -13.61
C SER A 222 2.95 -14.33 -12.15
N ILE A 223 4.16 -13.90 -11.78
CA ILE A 223 4.46 -13.50 -10.41
C ILE A 223 3.70 -12.21 -10.08
N PHE A 224 3.60 -11.30 -11.05
CA PHE A 224 2.77 -10.10 -10.88
C PHE A 224 1.28 -10.44 -10.71
N ALA A 225 0.75 -11.35 -11.52
CA ALA A 225 -0.64 -11.80 -11.38
C ALA A 225 -0.89 -12.46 -10.01
N LEU A 226 0.04 -13.30 -9.53
CA LEU A 226 -0.04 -13.90 -8.19
C LEU A 226 0.06 -12.85 -7.07
N TYR A 227 0.88 -11.82 -7.24
CA TYR A 227 0.94 -10.68 -6.32
C TYR A 227 -0.42 -10.00 -6.21
N VAL A 228 -1.03 -9.64 -7.34
CA VAL A 228 -2.34 -8.96 -7.36
C VAL A 228 -3.40 -9.84 -6.71
N ALA A 229 -3.45 -11.14 -7.04
CA ALA A 229 -4.38 -12.09 -6.42
C ALA A 229 -4.14 -12.21 -4.90
N GLY A 230 -2.89 -12.40 -4.47
CA GLY A 230 -2.55 -12.53 -3.05
C GLY A 230 -2.90 -11.29 -2.23
N TYR A 231 -2.56 -10.10 -2.75
CA TYR A 231 -2.85 -8.83 -2.09
C TYR A 231 -4.36 -8.57 -1.99
N THR A 232 -5.11 -8.75 -3.08
CA THR A 232 -6.56 -8.51 -3.10
C THR A 232 -7.34 -9.51 -2.27
N LEU A 233 -6.88 -10.76 -2.17
CA LEU A 233 -7.43 -11.73 -1.24
C LEU A 233 -7.27 -11.25 0.21
N GLY A 234 -6.07 -10.79 0.58
CA GLY A 234 -5.80 -10.15 1.86
C GLY A 234 -6.72 -8.98 2.15
N ARG A 235 -6.81 -8.08 1.16
CA ARG A 235 -7.62 -6.88 1.23
C ARG A 235 -9.09 -7.19 1.45
N PHE A 236 -9.62 -8.23 0.80
CA PHE A 236 -11.02 -8.61 0.92
C PHE A 236 -11.41 -8.90 2.38
N TRP A 237 -10.70 -9.80 3.07
CA TRP A 237 -11.10 -10.18 4.43
C TRP A 237 -10.77 -9.11 5.48
N ILE A 238 -9.70 -8.34 5.28
CA ILE A 238 -9.34 -7.24 6.18
C ILE A 238 -10.34 -6.10 6.06
N GLU A 239 -10.83 -5.80 4.86
CA GLU A 239 -11.85 -4.77 4.64
C GLU A 239 -13.18 -5.14 5.32
N LEU A 240 -13.50 -6.44 5.47
CA LEU A 240 -14.66 -6.91 6.24
C LEU A 240 -14.50 -6.74 7.76
N MET A 241 -13.27 -6.54 8.26
CA MET A 241 -13.01 -6.28 9.68
C MET A 241 -13.07 -4.79 10.03
N ARG A 242 -13.05 -3.92 9.02
CA ARG A 242 -13.06 -2.46 9.16
C ARG A 242 -14.48 -1.92 9.35
N ASP A 243 -14.57 -0.81 10.08
CA ASP A 243 -15.82 -0.13 10.41
C ASP A 243 -15.68 1.40 10.42
N ASP A 244 -14.60 1.91 9.81
CA ASP A 244 -14.49 3.32 9.50
C ASP A 244 -15.51 3.73 8.43
N SER A 245 -15.67 5.03 8.18
CA SER A 245 -16.55 5.51 7.13
C SER A 245 -16.01 5.14 5.75
N ALA A 246 -16.86 4.58 4.90
CA ALA A 246 -16.53 4.30 3.50
C ALA A 246 -17.77 4.31 2.63
N THR A 247 -17.57 4.52 1.33
CA THR A 247 -18.62 4.37 0.33
C THR A 247 -19.09 2.92 0.32
N MET A 248 -20.39 2.73 0.48
CA MET A 248 -21.05 1.42 0.45
C MET A 248 -21.75 1.21 -0.89
N ILE A 249 -21.64 0.00 -1.43
CA ILE A 249 -22.41 -0.49 -2.57
C ILE A 249 -23.01 -1.83 -2.16
N LEU A 250 -24.34 -1.97 -2.29
CA LEU A 250 -25.06 -3.20 -1.95
C LEU A 250 -24.78 -3.70 -0.51
N GLY A 251 -24.67 -2.78 0.45
CA GLY A 251 -24.42 -3.12 1.86
C GLY A 251 -22.99 -3.53 2.20
N GLN A 252 -22.04 -3.40 1.26
CA GLN A 252 -20.62 -3.69 1.47
C GLN A 252 -19.74 -2.53 1.00
N ARG A 253 -18.54 -2.41 1.57
CA ARG A 253 -17.57 -1.37 1.17
C ARG A 253 -17.19 -1.53 -0.30
N VAL A 254 -17.08 -0.42 -1.04
CA VAL A 254 -16.63 -0.42 -2.45
C VAL A 254 -15.33 -1.20 -2.63
N ASN A 255 -14.38 -1.04 -1.71
CA ASN A 255 -13.10 -1.73 -1.75
C ASN A 255 -13.23 -3.25 -1.66
N THR A 256 -14.25 -3.79 -1.00
CA THR A 256 -14.53 -5.22 -0.94
C THR A 256 -14.90 -5.76 -2.32
N TRP A 257 -15.79 -5.06 -3.03
CA TRP A 257 -16.15 -5.39 -4.40
C TRP A 257 -14.97 -5.29 -5.37
N VAL A 258 -14.23 -4.18 -5.30
CA VAL A 258 -13.05 -3.96 -6.14
C VAL A 258 -12.02 -5.06 -5.90
N SER A 259 -11.76 -5.43 -4.64
CA SER A 259 -10.83 -6.51 -4.31
C SER A 259 -11.29 -7.85 -4.89
N ALA A 260 -12.57 -8.20 -4.78
CA ALA A 260 -13.11 -9.44 -5.35
C ALA A 260 -12.98 -9.49 -6.88
N VAL A 261 -13.34 -8.41 -7.57
CA VAL A 261 -13.25 -8.33 -9.04
C VAL A 261 -11.80 -8.42 -9.50
N VAL A 262 -10.90 -7.64 -8.88
CA VAL A 262 -9.48 -7.63 -9.25
C VAL A 262 -8.82 -8.99 -8.94
N PHE A 263 -9.22 -9.66 -7.86
CA PHE A 263 -8.79 -11.02 -7.55
C PHE A 263 -9.14 -12.00 -8.68
N LEU A 264 -10.40 -12.02 -9.11
CA LEU A 264 -10.87 -12.91 -10.19
C LEU A 264 -10.14 -12.64 -11.50
N ILE A 265 -9.94 -11.36 -11.86
CA ILE A 265 -9.16 -10.98 -13.05
C ILE A 265 -7.73 -11.48 -12.94
N ALA A 266 -7.07 -11.29 -11.79
CA ALA A 266 -5.69 -11.72 -11.59
C ALA A 266 -5.53 -13.24 -11.71
N VAL A 267 -6.47 -14.02 -11.15
CA VAL A 267 -6.49 -15.48 -11.29
C VAL A 267 -6.71 -15.88 -12.75
N ALA A 268 -7.66 -15.26 -13.45
CA ALA A 268 -7.93 -15.53 -14.86
C ALA A 268 -6.70 -15.24 -15.74
N VAL A 269 -6.03 -14.11 -15.52
CA VAL A 269 -4.78 -13.73 -16.20
C VAL A 269 -3.69 -14.76 -15.92
N PHE A 270 -3.49 -15.16 -14.66
CA PHE A 270 -2.50 -16.19 -14.31
C PHE A 270 -2.75 -17.51 -15.04
N VAL A 271 -3.99 -18.01 -15.03
CA VAL A 271 -4.35 -19.27 -15.72
C VAL A 271 -4.14 -19.15 -17.23
N TRP A 272 -4.52 -18.03 -17.82
CA TRP A 272 -4.33 -17.75 -19.24
C TRP A 272 -2.84 -17.73 -19.63
N LEU A 273 -1.99 -17.08 -18.84
CA LEU A 273 -0.54 -17.06 -19.05
C LEU A 273 0.06 -18.48 -19.02
N GLN A 274 -0.35 -19.33 -18.08
CA GLN A 274 0.15 -20.71 -18.03
C GLN A 274 -0.32 -21.55 -19.21
N ARG A 275 -1.58 -21.39 -19.64
CA ARG A 275 -2.11 -22.11 -20.82
C ARG A 275 -1.35 -21.72 -22.09
N ARG A 276 -1.11 -20.42 -22.30
CA ARG A 276 -0.34 -19.94 -23.46
C ARG A 276 1.07 -20.49 -23.48
N ARG A 277 1.76 -20.51 -22.34
CA ARG A 277 3.11 -21.07 -22.26
C ARG A 277 3.13 -22.56 -22.62
N ARG A 278 2.17 -23.36 -22.12
CA ARG A 278 2.08 -24.78 -22.45
C ARG A 278 1.83 -25.02 -23.94
N ALA A 279 0.95 -24.25 -24.56
CA ALA A 279 0.69 -24.36 -26.00
C ALA A 279 1.95 -24.08 -26.84
N VAL A 280 2.69 -23.01 -26.51
CA VAL A 280 3.95 -22.67 -27.20
C VAL A 280 5.00 -23.76 -27.02
N SER A 281 5.09 -24.36 -25.83
CA SER A 281 6.02 -25.48 -25.59
C SER A 281 5.68 -26.73 -26.41
N GLN A 282 4.39 -27.01 -26.63
CA GLN A 282 3.95 -28.16 -27.43
C GLN A 282 4.14 -27.95 -28.94
N GLU A 283 4.12 -26.71 -29.43
CA GLU A 283 4.41 -26.39 -30.85
C GLU A 283 5.91 -26.41 -31.18
N SER A 284 6.77 -26.36 -30.15
CA SER A 284 8.24 -26.36 -30.30
C SER A 284 8.91 -27.72 -30.14
N GLU A 285 8.16 -28.74 -29.71
CA GLU A 285 8.57 -30.16 -29.62
C GLU A 285 8.18 -30.93 -30.88
#